data_AF-A0A087USM0-F1
#
_entry.id   AF-A0A087USM0-F1
#
_cell.length_a   1.000
_cell.length_b   1.000
_cell.length_c   1.000
_cell.angle_alpha   90.00
_cell.angle_beta   90.00
_cell.angle_gamma   90.00
#
_symmetry.space_group_name_H-M   'P 1'
#
loop_
_entity.id
_entity.type
_entity.pdbx_description
1 polymer ?
#
loop_
_entity_poly.entity_id
_entity_poly.type
_entity_poly.pdbx_seq_one_letter_code
_entity_poly.pdbx_strand_id
1 'polypeptide(L)'
;MLTTWMQDNQSTSWSNGLKFTQFMKNRAFYSGIKRSPYEAMFGCAARVGLSTTAIPKKALNLLVDEDQLQNTLTAMNVSSQPDNEKVVEQTVLNNPYESICCLFKKMQ
;
A
#
# COMPACT_ATOMS: atom_id res chain seq x y z
N MET A 1 9.76 -7.62 19.49
CA MET A 1 9.04 -7.44 18.22
C MET A 1 9.15 -8.66 17.35
N LEU A 2 10.35 -9.09 16.92
CA LEU A 2 10.48 -10.37 16.18
C LEU A 2 10.11 -11.58 17.06
N THR A 3 10.67 -11.65 18.28
CA THR A 3 10.32 -12.72 19.25
C THR A 3 8.83 -12.74 19.58
N THR A 4 8.23 -11.56 19.76
CA THR A 4 6.78 -11.39 19.98
C THR A 4 6.00 -11.92 18.78
N TRP A 5 6.36 -11.52 17.56
CA TRP A 5 5.71 -12.01 16.35
C TRP A 5 5.80 -13.55 16.23
N MET A 6 6.96 -14.12 16.56
CA MET A 6 7.17 -15.58 16.55
C MET A 6 6.29 -16.30 17.58
N GLN A 7 6.13 -15.72 18.77
CA GLN A 7 5.24 -16.23 19.82
C GLN A 7 3.77 -16.15 19.37
N ASP A 8 3.33 -15.00 18.86
CA ASP A 8 1.96 -14.75 18.43
C ASP A 8 1.53 -15.68 17.27
N ASN A 9 2.48 -15.99 16.38
CA ASN A 9 2.23 -16.83 15.19
C ASN A 9 2.62 -18.31 15.42
N GLN A 10 2.99 -18.70 16.64
CA GLN A 10 3.43 -20.05 16.99
C GLN A 10 4.47 -20.61 16.00
N SER A 11 5.41 -19.76 15.57
CA SER A 11 6.33 -20.07 14.47
C SER A 11 7.77 -19.77 14.84
N THR A 12 8.67 -20.68 14.49
CA THR A 12 10.13 -20.51 14.62
C THR A 12 10.77 -19.88 13.37
N SER A 13 9.97 -19.62 12.33
CA SER A 13 10.41 -19.06 11.04
C SER A 13 10.71 -17.56 11.14
N TRP A 14 11.79 -17.22 11.84
CA TRP A 14 12.24 -15.85 12.08
C TRP A 14 12.45 -15.05 10.78
N SER A 15 12.88 -15.71 9.71
CA SER A 15 13.10 -15.09 8.39
C SER A 15 11.79 -14.57 7.78
N ASN A 16 10.66 -15.26 8.00
CA ASN A 16 9.34 -14.79 7.58
C ASN A 16 8.89 -13.60 8.45
N GLY A 17 9.06 -13.70 9.77
CA GLY A 17 8.70 -12.66 10.73
C GLY A 17 9.45 -11.33 10.55
N LEU A 18 10.65 -11.37 9.98
CA LEU A 18 11.48 -10.19 9.79
C LEU A 18 10.80 -9.16 8.86
N LYS A 19 10.14 -9.61 7.79
CA LYS A 19 9.42 -8.74 6.85
C LYS A 19 8.30 -7.97 7.56
N PHE A 20 7.52 -8.65 8.39
CA PHE A 20 6.45 -8.04 9.18
C PHE A 20 7.01 -7.07 10.22
N THR A 21 8.08 -7.48 10.93
CA THR A 21 8.74 -6.66 11.95
C THR A 21 9.30 -5.37 11.36
N GLN A 22 10.00 -5.46 10.23
CA GLN A 22 10.53 -4.30 9.52
C GLN A 22 9.40 -3.38 9.05
N PHE A 23 8.34 -3.93 8.46
CA PHE A 23 7.19 -3.14 8.03
C PHE A 23 6.50 -2.44 9.20
N MET A 24 6.33 -3.10 10.35
CA MET A 24 5.80 -2.48 11.56
C MET A 24 6.66 -1.32 12.06
N LYS A 25 8.00 -1.45 12.03
CA LYS A 25 8.92 -0.38 12.41
C LYS A 25 8.88 0.80 11.43
N ASN A 26 8.88 0.53 10.12
CA ASN A 26 8.93 1.56 9.10
C ASN A 26 7.64 2.36 9.00
N ARG A 27 6.49 1.77 9.34
CA ARG A 27 5.18 2.43 9.38
C ARG A 27 4.91 3.18 10.69
N ALA A 28 5.64 2.88 11.76
CA ALA A 28 5.39 3.51 13.06
C ALA A 28 5.70 5.01 13.00
N PHE A 29 4.83 5.82 13.61
CA PHE A 29 5.06 7.25 13.74
C PHE A 29 6.29 7.51 14.61
N TYR A 30 7.25 8.28 14.09
CA TYR A 30 8.43 8.70 14.84
C TYR A 30 8.36 10.20 15.14
N SER A 31 8.33 10.52 16.43
CA SER A 31 8.10 11.88 16.93
C SER A 31 9.19 12.89 16.54
N GLY A 32 10.42 12.41 16.28
CA GLY A 32 11.55 13.25 15.87
C GLY A 32 11.39 13.84 14.47
N ILE A 33 10.85 13.07 13.51
CA ILE A 33 10.63 13.52 12.12
C ILE A 33 9.16 13.88 11.83
N LYS A 34 8.29 13.78 12.83
CA LYS A 34 6.83 14.04 12.74
C LYS A 34 6.12 13.25 11.64
N ARG A 35 6.65 12.09 11.27
CA ARG A 35 6.11 11.14 10.29
C ARG A 35 6.70 9.75 10.53
N SER A 36 6.22 8.74 9.81
CA SER A 36 6.86 7.42 9.81
C SER A 36 8.11 7.40 8.91
N PRO A 37 9.11 6.54 9.20
CA PRO A 37 10.26 6.35 8.30
C PRO A 37 9.86 6.03 6.86
N TYR A 38 8.79 5.27 6.66
CA TYR A 38 8.22 4.98 5.35
C TYR A 38 7.77 6.26 4.64
N GLU A 39 6.97 7.09 5.31
CA GLU A 39 6.52 8.38 4.75
C GLU A 39 7.68 9.33 4.47
N ALA A 40 8.73 9.30 5.31
CA ALA A 40 9.93 10.10 5.08
C ALA A 40 10.67 9.69 3.81
N MET A 41 10.71 8.40 3.51
CA MET A 41 11.44 7.86 2.36
C MET A 41 10.64 7.90 1.06
N PHE A 42 9.34 7.61 1.12
CA PHE A 42 8.49 7.46 -0.06
C PHE A 42 7.54 8.63 -0.32
N GLY A 43 7.39 9.55 0.64
CA GLY A 43 6.48 10.69 0.52
C GLY A 43 4.99 10.35 0.63
N CYS A 44 4.63 9.09 0.89
CA CYS A 44 3.26 8.64 1.07
C CYS A 44 3.12 7.67 2.26
N ALA A 45 1.92 7.55 2.80
CA ALA A 45 1.64 6.60 3.87
C ALA A 45 1.73 5.15 3.36
N ALA A 46 2.26 4.26 4.20
CA ALA A 46 2.31 2.84 3.90
C ALA A 46 0.90 2.27 3.71
N ARG A 47 0.65 1.58 2.60
CA ARG A 47 -0.61 0.88 2.34
C ARG A 47 -0.71 -0.37 3.21
N VAL A 48 -1.87 -0.57 3.83
CA VAL A 48 -2.20 -1.68 4.72
C VAL A 48 -3.56 -2.23 4.30
N GLY A 49 -3.56 -3.35 3.57
CA GLY A 49 -4.78 -4.00 3.10
C GLY A 49 -5.73 -3.06 2.35
N LEU A 50 -7.03 -3.40 2.37
CA LEU A 50 -8.07 -2.61 1.70
C LEU A 50 -8.46 -1.33 2.46
N SER A 51 -8.20 -1.26 3.76
CA SER A 51 -8.58 -0.12 4.61
C SER A 51 -7.82 1.17 4.31
N THR A 52 -6.72 1.07 3.57
CA THR A 52 -5.90 2.21 3.10
C THR A 52 -6.13 2.55 1.63
N THR A 53 -7.10 1.91 0.99
CA THR A 53 -7.49 2.23 -0.40
C THR A 53 -8.56 3.32 -0.43
N ALA A 54 -8.92 3.77 -1.64
CA ALA A 54 -10.00 4.73 -1.84
C ALA A 54 -11.40 4.13 -1.57
N ILE A 55 -11.51 2.84 -1.26
CA ILE A 55 -12.79 2.17 -1.01
C ILE A 55 -13.39 2.70 0.30
N PRO A 56 -14.65 3.19 0.28
CA PRO A 56 -15.32 3.66 1.48
C PRO A 56 -15.37 2.57 2.57
N LYS A 57 -15.02 2.92 3.81
CA LYS A 57 -15.03 1.97 4.95
C LYS A 57 -16.37 1.27 5.15
N LYS A 58 -17.49 1.97 4.87
CA LYS A 58 -18.84 1.38 4.92
C LYS A 58 -19.01 0.26 3.89
N ALA A 59 -18.47 0.43 2.68
CA ALA A 59 -18.51 -0.60 1.65
C ALA A 59 -17.60 -1.78 2.03
N LEU A 60 -16.41 -1.53 2.59
CA LEU A 60 -15.51 -2.61 3.04
C LEU A 60 -16.17 -3.57 4.05
N ASN A 61 -17.03 -3.07 4.95
CA ASN A 61 -17.72 -3.90 5.93
C ASN A 61 -18.85 -4.76 5.32
N LEU A 62 -19.31 -4.43 4.11
CA LEU A 62 -20.37 -5.14 3.40
C LEU A 62 -19.82 -6.14 2.37
N LEU A 63 -18.52 -6.06 2.06
CA LEU A 63 -17.87 -6.99 1.15
C LEU A 63 -17.73 -8.34 1.83
N VAL A 64 -18.34 -9.36 1.22
CA VAL A 64 -18.30 -10.75 1.69
C VAL A 64 -17.40 -11.60 0.81
N ASP A 65 -17.38 -11.36 -0.49
CA ASP A 65 -16.62 -12.12 -1.47
C ASP A 65 -15.80 -11.22 -2.42
N GLU A 66 -14.97 -11.86 -3.24
CA GLU A 66 -14.08 -11.22 -4.21
C GLU A 66 -14.83 -10.62 -5.41
N ASP A 67 -15.93 -11.22 -5.85
CA ASP A 67 -16.74 -10.72 -6.97
C ASP A 67 -17.37 -9.36 -6.61
N GLN A 68 -17.86 -9.20 -5.37
CA GLN A 68 -18.35 -7.92 -4.86
C GLN A 68 -17.25 -6.87 -4.85
N LEU A 69 -16.03 -7.24 -4.42
CA LEU A 69 -14.88 -6.33 -4.45
C LEU A 69 -14.58 -5.90 -5.89
N GLN A 70 -14.55 -6.84 -6.83
CA GLN A 70 -14.30 -6.55 -8.24
C GLN A 70 -15.35 -5.62 -8.85
N ASN A 71 -16.63 -5.85 -8.55
CA ASN A 71 -17.74 -5.03 -9.01
C ASN A 71 -17.65 -3.60 -8.46
N THR A 72 -17.33 -3.45 -7.17
CA THR A 72 -17.16 -2.11 -6.56
C THR A 72 -15.99 -1.34 -7.15
N LEU A 73 -14.85 -2.00 -7.41
CA LEU A 73 -13.69 -1.39 -8.06
C LEU A 73 -14.01 -0.96 -9.49
N THR A 74 -14.73 -1.80 -10.24
CA THR A 74 -15.15 -1.50 -11.62
C THR A 74 -16.10 -0.30 -11.65
N ALA A 75 -17.07 -0.24 -10.75
CA ALA A 75 -17.99 0.88 -10.64
C ALA A 75 -17.28 2.23 -10.35
N MET A 76 -16.24 2.23 -9.51
CA MET A 76 -15.44 3.45 -9.22
C MET A 76 -14.66 3.95 -10.45
N ASN A 77 -14.18 3.03 -11.29
CA ASN A 77 -13.45 3.39 -12.50
C ASN A 77 -14.39 3.97 -13.58
N VAL A 78 -15.62 3.46 -13.68
CA VAL A 78 -16.61 3.91 -14.67
C VAL A 78 -17.16 5.31 -14.37
N SER A 79 -17.27 5.70 -13.09
CA SER A 79 -17.74 7.06 -12.71
C SER A 79 -16.76 8.19 -13.01
N SER A 80 -15.58 7.89 -13.56
CA SER A 80 -14.47 8.85 -13.77
C SER A 80 -14.22 9.20 -15.25
N GLN A 81 -15.10 8.82 -16.18
CA GLN A 81 -14.96 9.16 -17.61
C GLN A 81 -15.90 10.32 -17.99
N PRO A 82 -15.39 11.48 -18.47
CA PRO A 82 -16.14 12.35 -19.36
C PRO A 82 -16.04 11.82 -20.80
N ASP A 83 -17.07 12.08 -21.60
CA ASP A 83 -17.14 11.76 -23.02
C ASP A 83 -15.93 12.30 -23.81
N ASN A 84 -15.03 11.42 -24.28
CA ASN A 84 -14.62 11.34 -25.70
C ASN A 84 -13.48 10.34 -25.90
N GLU A 85 -13.69 9.52 -26.92
CA GLU A 85 -12.78 8.56 -27.51
C GLU A 85 -11.55 9.24 -28.16
N LYS A 86 -10.34 9.01 -27.63
CA LYS A 86 -9.09 8.85 -28.40
C LYS A 86 -8.07 7.97 -27.66
N VAL A 87 -7.65 6.93 -28.36
CA VAL A 87 -6.62 5.92 -28.03
C VAL A 87 -5.31 6.54 -27.54
N VAL A 88 -4.89 6.27 -26.29
CA VAL A 88 -3.47 6.25 -25.87
C VAL A 88 -3.27 5.32 -24.65
N GLU A 89 -2.32 4.42 -24.79
CA GLU A 89 -1.59 3.67 -23.77
C GLU A 89 -1.27 4.52 -22.51
N GLN A 90 -1.86 4.21 -21.34
CA GLN A 90 -1.26 4.28 -19.99
C GLN A 90 -2.34 4.05 -18.92
N THR A 91 -2.14 3.04 -18.06
CA THR A 91 -2.12 3.19 -16.58
C THR A 91 -1.72 1.85 -16.00
N VAL A 92 -0.48 1.46 -16.29
CA VAL A 92 0.31 0.69 -15.33
C VAL A 92 0.15 1.45 -14.01
N LEU A 93 -0.40 0.77 -12.99
CA LEU A 93 -0.42 1.20 -11.60
C LEU A 93 0.78 2.10 -11.36
N ASN A 94 0.57 3.43 -11.26
CA ASN A 94 1.66 4.39 -11.12
C ASN A 94 2.50 3.92 -9.95
N ASN A 95 3.61 3.30 -10.32
CA ASN A 95 4.34 2.49 -9.41
C ASN A 95 5.38 3.41 -8.81
N PRO A 96 5.28 3.83 -7.53
CA PRO A 96 6.23 4.78 -6.96
C PRO A 96 7.66 4.21 -6.93
N TYR A 97 7.87 2.94 -7.28
CA TYR A 97 9.20 2.31 -7.38
C TYR A 97 9.96 2.68 -8.67
N GLU A 98 9.30 3.14 -9.74
CA GLU A 98 9.98 3.57 -10.99
C GLU A 98 10.69 4.92 -10.82
N SER A 99 10.15 5.83 -9.98
CA SER A 99 10.73 7.16 -9.77
C SER A 99 11.99 7.14 -8.86
N ILE A 100 12.12 6.12 -8.00
CA ILE A 100 13.21 6.03 -7.01
C ILE A 100 14.53 5.58 -7.66
N CYS A 101 14.47 4.78 -8.73
CA CYS A 101 15.67 4.38 -9.49
C CYS A 101 16.41 5.58 -10.10
N CYS A 102 15.71 6.67 -10.43
CA CYS A 102 16.31 7.87 -10.99
C CYS A 102 16.99 8.76 -9.94
N LEU A 103 16.56 8.71 -8.68
CA LEU A 103 17.11 9.56 -7.61
C LEU A 103 18.46 9.05 -7.08
N PHE A 104 18.70 7.74 -7.09
CA PHE A 104 20.01 7.18 -6.70
C PHE A 104 21.10 7.42 -7.75
N LYS A 105 20.74 7.59 -9.03
CA LYS A 105 21.72 7.82 -10.11
C LYS A 105 22.19 9.28 -10.23
N LYS A 106 21.59 10.20 -9.47
CA LYS A 106 21.97 11.63 -9.45
C LYS A 106 22.87 12.02 -8.27
N MET A 107 23.26 11.05 -7.43
CA MET A 107 24.09 11.23 -6.24
C MET A 107 25.41 10.42 -6.28
N GLN A 108 25.86 10.03 -7.48
CA GLN A 108 27.24 9.65 -7.78
C GLN A 108 27.76 10.56 -8.89
#